data_AF-A0A543PB49-F1
#
_entry.id   AF-A0A543PB49-F1
#
_cell.length_a   1.000
_cell.length_b   1.000
_cell.length_c   1.000
_cell.angle_alpha   90.00
_cell.angle_beta   90.00
_cell.angle_gamma   90.00
#
_symmetry.space_group_name_H-M   'P 1'
#
loop_
_entity.id
_entity.type
_entity.pdbx_description
1 polymer ?
#
loop_
_entity_poly.entity_id
_entity_poly.type
_entity_poly.pdbx_seq_one_letter_code
_entity_poly.pdbx_strand_id
1 'polypeptide(L)'
;MSIEMPPAEVHALAHTLRGAAADAEEIAPRLARPGNVGDVLLPGVEAFLDGQRAVGRALAGELGWLAATVAAVADSWMALDRALLASRGRSGAE
;
A
#
# COMPACT_ATOMS: atom_id res chain seq x y z
N MET A 1 7.42 -15.63 22.40
CA MET A 1 6.66 -14.92 21.36
C MET A 1 7.24 -15.36 20.03
N SER A 2 6.52 -16.21 19.29
CA SER A 2 6.96 -16.63 17.96
C SER A 2 6.36 -15.64 16.97
N ILE A 3 7.19 -14.88 16.27
CA ILE A 3 6.73 -14.10 15.13
C ILE A 3 6.57 -15.12 14.00
N GLU A 4 5.33 -15.36 13.55
CA GLU A 4 5.04 -16.38 12.54
C GLU A 4 5.52 -15.98 11.13
N MET A 5 5.88 -14.72 10.92
CA MET A 5 6.33 -14.18 9.63
C MET A 5 7.66 -13.40 9.77
N PRO A 6 8.74 -13.82 9.10
CA PRO A 6 10.00 -13.08 9.07
C PRO A 6 9.83 -11.63 8.60
N PRO A 7 10.60 -10.65 9.14
CA PRO A 7 10.51 -9.25 8.71
C PRO A 7 10.68 -9.02 7.21
N ALA A 8 11.49 -9.85 6.54
CA ALA A 8 11.66 -9.82 5.08
C ALA A 8 10.35 -10.11 4.33
N GLU A 9 9.55 -11.07 4.82
CA GLU A 9 8.24 -11.39 4.24
C GLU A 9 7.22 -10.27 4.48
N VAL A 10 7.28 -9.63 5.66
CA VAL A 10 6.45 -8.44 5.96
C VAL A 10 6.80 -7.27 5.04
N HIS A 11 8.08 -7.03 4.76
CA HIS A 11 8.51 -6.04 3.77
C HIS A 11 8.07 -6.41 2.35
N ALA A 12 8.12 -7.69 1.98
CA ALA A 12 7.62 -8.15 0.69
C ALA A 12 6.11 -7.87 0.54
N LEU A 13 5.32 -8.13 1.59
CA LEU A 13 3.90 -7.78 1.61
C LEU A 13 3.70 -6.27 1.44
N ALA A 14 4.45 -5.43 2.16
CA ALA A 14 4.40 -3.98 1.98
C ALA A 14 4.73 -3.58 0.53
N HIS A 15 5.68 -4.24 -0.12
CA HIS A 15 6.01 -3.99 -1.52
C HIS A 15 4.86 -4.37 -2.47
N THR A 16 4.25 -5.55 -2.28
CA THR A 16 3.06 -5.98 -3.05
C THR A 16 1.92 -4.97 -2.92
N LEU A 17 1.65 -4.48 -1.71
CA LEU A 17 0.62 -3.47 -1.47
C LEU A 17 0.91 -2.15 -2.19
N ARG A 18 2.18 -1.71 -2.26
CA ARG A 18 2.57 -0.53 -3.07
C ARG A 18 2.35 -0.76 -4.56
N GLY A 19 2.67 -1.96 -5.07
CA GLY A 19 2.38 -2.33 -6.45
C GLY A 19 0.88 -2.23 -6.75
N ALA A 20 0.04 -2.80 -5.88
CA ALA A 20 -1.41 -2.72 -6.01
C ALA A 20 -1.94 -1.28 -5.90
N ALA A 21 -1.33 -0.44 -5.04
CA ALA A 21 -1.66 0.98 -4.97
C ALA A 21 -1.37 1.69 -6.31
N ALA A 22 -0.20 1.44 -6.91
CA ALA A 22 0.16 1.98 -8.21
C ALA A 22 -0.80 1.50 -9.32
N ASP A 23 -1.16 0.22 -9.33
CA ASP A 23 -2.16 -0.31 -10.27
C ASP A 23 -3.54 0.38 -10.10
N ALA A 24 -3.92 0.73 -8.87
CA ALA A 24 -5.15 1.48 -8.59
C ALA A 24 -5.07 2.95 -9.03
N GLU A 25 -3.89 3.59 -8.95
CA GLU A 25 -3.68 4.95 -9.45
C GLU A 25 -3.93 5.04 -10.96
N GLU A 26 -3.66 3.97 -11.71
CA GLU A 26 -3.90 3.87 -13.15
C GLU A 26 -5.39 3.87 -13.54
N ILE A 27 -6.31 3.65 -12.60
CA ILE A 27 -7.76 3.68 -12.88
C ILE A 27 -8.17 5.07 -13.38
N ALA A 28 -7.70 6.14 -12.74
CA ALA A 28 -8.08 7.50 -13.09
C ALA A 28 -7.67 7.91 -14.52
N PRO A 29 -6.40 7.77 -14.94
CA PRO A 29 -5.98 8.12 -16.29
C PRO A 29 -6.61 7.24 -17.36
N ARG A 30 -6.82 5.94 -17.11
CA ARG A 30 -7.49 5.03 -18.06
C ARG A 30 -8.93 5.40 -18.32
N LEU A 31 -9.60 5.97 -17.31
CA LEU A 31 -10.98 6.40 -17.38
C LEU A 31 -11.12 7.89 -17.68
N ALA A 32 -10.07 8.59 -18.16
CA ALA A 32 -10.07 10.04 -18.32
C ALA A 32 -11.14 10.59 -19.29
N ARG A 33 -11.67 9.76 -20.19
CA ARG A 33 -12.67 10.19 -21.20
C ARG A 33 -13.80 9.18 -21.37
N PRO A 34 -15.04 9.64 -21.64
CA PRO A 34 -16.22 8.80 -21.81
C PRO A 34 -16.28 7.98 -23.11
N GLY A 35 -15.35 8.18 -24.05
CA GLY A 35 -15.42 7.57 -25.37
C GLY A 35 -16.57 8.17 -26.21
N ASN A 36 -16.97 7.48 -27.28
CA ASN A 36 -18.06 7.91 -28.15
C ASN A 36 -19.36 7.19 -27.78
N VAL A 37 -20.14 7.76 -26.86
CA VAL A 37 -21.38 7.17 -26.31
C VAL A 37 -22.66 7.90 -26.74
N GLY A 38 -22.53 8.98 -27.53
CA GLY A 38 -23.63 9.83 -27.97
C GLY A 38 -24.21 10.73 -26.86
N ASP A 39 -24.90 11.79 -27.27
CA ASP A 39 -25.28 12.90 -26.37
C ASP A 39 -26.26 12.48 -25.28
N VAL A 40 -27.13 11.49 -25.55
CA VAL A 40 -28.13 11.02 -24.58
C VAL A 40 -27.48 10.28 -23.40
N LEU A 41 -26.45 9.49 -23.65
CA LEU A 41 -25.79 8.69 -22.62
C LEU A 41 -24.62 9.41 -21.96
N LEU A 42 -24.05 10.43 -22.63
CA LEU A 42 -22.87 11.15 -22.19
C LEU A 42 -22.92 11.59 -20.71
N PRO A 43 -23.99 12.24 -20.21
CA PRO A 43 -24.02 12.69 -18.82
C PRO A 43 -23.97 11.55 -17.81
N GLY A 44 -24.64 10.43 -18.11
CA GLY A 44 -24.63 9.24 -17.26
C GLY A 44 -23.27 8.55 -17.23
N VAL A 45 -22.60 8.49 -18.38
CA VAL A 45 -21.25 7.92 -18.49
C VAL A 45 -20.22 8.81 -17.78
N GLU A 46 -20.32 10.13 -17.91
CA GLU A 46 -19.42 11.05 -17.20
C GLU A 46 -19.56 10.90 -15.67
N ALA A 47 -20.79 10.88 -15.16
CA ALA A 47 -21.04 10.67 -13.73
C ALA A 47 -20.52 9.31 -13.24
N PHE A 48 -20.72 8.24 -14.02
CA PHE A 48 -20.18 6.92 -13.70
C PHE A 48 -18.65 6.94 -13.64
N LEU A 49 -17.99 7.53 -14.64
CA LEU A 49 -16.53 7.60 -14.69
C LEU A 49 -15.98 8.43 -13.53
N ASP A 50 -16.58 9.55 -13.20
CA ASP A 50 -16.18 10.34 -12.02
C ASP A 50 -16.22 9.52 -10.74
N GLY A 51 -17.29 8.72 -10.54
CA GLY A 51 -17.39 7.78 -9.43
C GLY A 51 -16.25 6.76 -9.43
N GLN A 52 -15.96 6.13 -10.58
CA GLN A 52 -14.88 5.14 -10.68
C GLN A 52 -13.49 5.75 -10.43
N ARG A 53 -13.23 6.97 -10.93
CA ARG A 53 -11.98 7.68 -10.67
C ARG A 53 -11.83 8.02 -9.18
N ALA A 54 -12.92 8.40 -8.51
CA ALA A 54 -12.91 8.66 -7.07
C ALA A 54 -12.61 7.39 -6.27
N VAL A 55 -13.26 6.27 -6.61
CA VAL A 55 -13.00 4.96 -6.01
C VAL A 55 -11.55 4.53 -6.22
N GLY A 56 -11.02 4.67 -7.44
CA GLY A 56 -9.63 4.32 -7.75
C GLY A 56 -8.62 5.08 -6.90
N ARG A 57 -8.81 6.40 -6.74
CA ARG A 57 -7.97 7.23 -5.86
C ARG A 57 -8.07 6.83 -4.39
N ALA A 58 -9.29 6.56 -3.90
CA ALA A 58 -9.48 6.10 -2.53
C ALA A 58 -8.77 4.77 -2.28
N LEU A 59 -8.95 3.80 -3.20
CA LEU A 59 -8.30 2.50 -3.13
C LEU A 59 -6.77 2.61 -3.12
N ALA A 60 -6.19 3.41 -4.02
CA ALA A 60 -4.76 3.68 -4.04
C ALA A 60 -4.26 4.26 -2.71
N GLY A 61 -4.99 5.22 -2.14
CA GLY A 61 -4.68 5.82 -0.85
C GLY A 61 -4.68 4.82 0.30
N GLU A 62 -5.73 4.00 0.41
CA GLU A 62 -5.85 2.97 1.45
C GLU A 62 -4.77 1.90 1.34
N LEU A 63 -4.46 1.45 0.12
CA LEU A 63 -3.38 0.49 -0.13
C LEU A 63 -2.00 1.08 0.20
N GLY A 64 -1.77 2.35 -0.14
CA GLY A 64 -0.56 3.07 0.21
C GLY A 64 -0.39 3.22 1.73
N TRP A 65 -1.47 3.57 2.44
CA TRP A 65 -1.48 3.65 3.90
C TRP A 65 -1.20 2.30 4.56
N LEU A 66 -1.84 1.23 4.09
CA LEU A 66 -1.62 -0.12 4.61
C LEU A 66 -0.17 -0.58 4.36
N ALA A 67 0.36 -0.32 3.16
CA ALA A 67 1.74 -0.64 2.83
C ALA A 67 2.74 0.07 3.74
N ALA A 68 2.52 1.36 4.03
CA ALA A 68 3.35 2.13 4.94
C ALA A 68 3.30 1.56 6.37
N THR A 69 2.09 1.21 6.83
CA THR A 69 1.88 0.61 8.15
C THR A 69 2.60 -0.73 8.29
N VAL A 70 2.45 -1.62 7.31
CA VAL A 70 3.11 -2.93 7.29
C VAL A 70 4.64 -2.79 7.29
N ALA A 71 5.18 -1.86 6.49
CA ALA A 71 6.62 -1.59 6.49
C ALA A 71 7.11 -1.08 7.85
N ALA A 72 6.38 -0.15 8.47
CA ALA A 72 6.74 0.38 9.79
C ALA A 72 6.74 -0.71 10.89
N VAL A 73 5.82 -1.68 10.81
CA VAL A 73 5.82 -2.85 11.71
C VAL A 73 7.09 -3.66 11.53
N ALA A 74 7.48 -3.98 10.29
CA ALA A 74 8.72 -4.72 10.01
C ALA A 74 9.97 -3.98 10.53
N ASP A 75 10.04 -2.67 10.29
CA ASP A 75 11.12 -1.81 10.78
C ASP A 75 11.21 -1.81 12.31
N SER A 76 10.06 -1.81 13.00
CA SER A 76 9.99 -1.84 14.46
C SER A 76 10.56 -3.14 15.03
N TRP A 77 10.30 -4.28 14.39
CA TRP A 77 10.84 -5.58 14.81
C TRP A 77 12.35 -5.66 14.58
N MET A 78 12.82 -5.16 13.44
CA MET A 78 14.27 -5.07 13.18
C MET A 78 14.98 -4.11 14.14
N ALA A 79 14.34 -3.02 14.55
CA ALA A 79 14.86 -2.11 15.56
C ALA A 79 14.94 -2.80 16.94
N LEU A 80 13.91 -3.55 17.33
CA LEU A 80 13.90 -4.32 18.57
C LEU A 80 15.01 -5.39 18.57
N ASP A 81 15.15 -6.16 17.50
CA ASP A 81 16.17 -7.21 17.39
C ASP A 81 17.59 -6.64 17.53
N ARG A 82 17.88 -5.53 16.83
CA ARG A 82 19.15 -4.79 16.97
C ARG A 82 19.41 -4.33 18.40
N ALA A 83 18.38 -3.79 19.08
CA ALA A 83 18.51 -3.33 20.45
C ALA A 83 18.82 -4.48 21.43
N LEU A 84 18.20 -5.65 21.23
CA LEU A 84 18.44 -6.85 22.03
C LEU A 84 19.83 -7.47 21.79
N LEU A 85 20.32 -7.47 20.55
CA LEU A 85 21.68 -7.92 20.25
C LEU A 85 22.73 -6.99 20.86
N ALA A 86 22.51 -5.66 20.78
CA ALA A 86 23.41 -4.67 21.36
C ALA A 86 23.44 -4.67 22.90
N SER A 87 22.36 -5.09 23.58
CA SER A 87 22.36 -5.25 25.04
C SER A 87 23.13 -6.50 25.47
N ARG A 88 22.96 -7.63 24.77
CA ARG A 88 23.72 -8.87 25.05
C ARG A 88 25.23 -8.72 24.85
N GLY A 89 25.66 -7.98 23.82
CA GLY A 89 27.08 -7.71 23.60
C GLY A 89 27.74 -6.89 24.73
N ARG A 90 26.97 -6.08 25.47
CA ARG A 90 27.46 -5.33 26.63
C ARG A 90 27.54 -6.18 27.89
N SER A 91 26.60 -7.11 28.10
CA SER A 91 26.59 -7.98 29.28
C SER A 91 27.61 -9.12 29.24
N GLY A 92 28.21 -9.41 28.08
CA GLY A 92 29.27 -10.42 27.94
C GLY A 92 30.70 -9.86 27.99
N ALA A 93 30.86 -8.54 28.20
CA ALA A 93 32.14 -7.84 28.25
C ALA A 93 32.54 -7.37 29.67
N GLU A 94 31.79 -7.80 30.70
CA GLU A 94 32.14 -7.72 32.13
C GLU A 94 32.55 -9.10 32.64
#